data_AF-A0A929BDT8-F1
#
_entry.id   AF-A0A929BDT8-F1
#
_cell.length_a   1.000
_cell.length_b   1.000
_cell.length_c   1.000
_cell.angle_alpha   90.00
_cell.angle_beta   90.00
_cell.angle_gamma   90.00
#
_symmetry.space_group_name_H-M   'P 1'
#
loop_
_entity.id
_entity.type
_entity.pdbx_description
1 polymer ?
#
loop_
_entity_poly.entity_id
_entity_poly.type
_entity_poly.pdbx_seq_one_letter_code
_entity_poly.pdbx_strand_id
1 'polypeptide(L)'
;MSINKIVSIISYVLMGISVILGVLFFGDVITENPFIIWAYILLGLAVAITLIFSVVNIFKSKENAKKSLISILLAGVLLLISFFLASSSIPHFFGWETFDITPGVSRFVGTGLYMTYICGAIAVLSIIYSEISAALR
;
A
#
# COMPACT_ATOMS: atom_id res chain seq x y z
N MET A 1 -20.12 8.93 24.52
CA MET A 1 -19.98 7.59 23.93
C MET A 1 -18.50 7.37 23.63
N SER A 2 -17.87 6.31 24.14
CA SER A 2 -16.44 6.09 23.89
C SER A 2 -16.20 5.90 22.39
N ILE A 3 -15.07 6.41 21.88
CA ILE A 3 -14.70 6.32 20.46
C ILE A 3 -14.74 4.86 19.96
N ASN A 4 -14.36 3.91 20.80
CA ASN A 4 -14.42 2.47 20.51
C ASN A 4 -15.85 1.98 20.25
N LYS A 5 -16.84 2.54 20.93
CA LYS A 5 -18.25 2.16 20.75
C LYS A 5 -18.76 2.62 19.38
N ILE A 6 -18.36 3.82 18.95
CA ILE A 6 -18.71 4.38 17.63
C ILE A 6 -18.07 3.56 16.51
N VAL A 7 -16.77 3.28 16.62
CA VAL A 7 -16.02 2.48 15.63
C VAL A 7 -16.60 1.07 15.52
N SER A 8 -16.91 0.44 16.65
CA SER A 8 -17.49 -0.90 16.67
C SER A 8 -18.88 -0.93 16.01
N ILE A 9 -19.75 0.06 16.29
CA ILE A 9 -21.07 0.14 15.66
C ILE A 9 -20.97 0.33 14.16
N ILE A 10 -20.11 1.25 13.68
CA ILE A 10 -19.90 1.44 12.24
C ILE A 10 -19.42 0.13 11.58
N SER A 11 -18.50 -0.58 12.21
CA SER A 11 -17.97 -1.85 11.70
C SER A 11 -19.05 -2.94 11.61
N TYR A 12 -19.90 -3.05 12.64
CA TYR A 12 -21.01 -4.01 12.62
C TYR A 12 -22.07 -3.66 11.57
N VAL A 13 -22.35 -2.37 11.35
CA VAL A 13 -23.27 -1.93 10.29
C VAL A 13 -22.71 -2.25 8.91
N LEU A 14 -21.43 -1.94 8.65
CA LEU A 14 -20.76 -2.26 7.40
C LEU A 14 -20.76 -3.78 7.14
N MET A 15 -20.47 -4.57 8.18
CA MET A 15 -20.53 -6.03 8.10
C MET A 15 -21.95 -6.52 7.80
N GLY A 16 -22.97 -6.00 8.51
CA GLY A 16 -24.37 -6.38 8.30
C GLY A 16 -24.84 -6.11 6.87
N ILE A 17 -24.55 -4.93 6.32
CA ILE A 17 -24.89 -4.59 4.93
C ILE A 17 -24.18 -5.52 3.95
N SER A 18 -22.91 -5.84 4.21
CA SER A 18 -22.11 -6.72 3.35
C SER A 18 -22.65 -8.15 3.34
N VAL A 19 -23.07 -8.67 4.50
CA VAL A 19 -23.71 -9.99 4.62
C VAL A 19 -25.05 -10.01 3.88
N ILE A 20 -25.88 -8.99 4.07
CA ILE A 20 -27.18 -8.88 3.39
C ILE A 20 -26.99 -8.85 1.87
N LEU A 21 -26.10 -8.00 1.36
CA LEU A 21 -25.81 -7.93 -0.07
C LEU A 21 -25.22 -9.23 -0.61
N GLY A 22 -24.35 -9.90 0.15
CA GLY A 22 -23.83 -11.21 -0.21
C GLY A 22 -24.94 -12.25 -0.37
N VAL A 23 -25.85 -12.35 0.60
CA VAL A 23 -27.00 -13.28 0.54
C VAL A 23 -27.91 -12.97 -0.64
N LEU A 24 -28.20 -11.68 -0.89
CA LEU A 24 -29.02 -11.26 -2.01
C LEU A 24 -28.38 -11.58 -3.37
N PHE A 25 -27.05 -11.46 -3.48
CA PHE A 25 -26.29 -11.76 -4.71
C PHE A 25 -26.26 -13.27 -4.98
N PHE A 26 -25.93 -14.09 -3.97
CA PHE A 26 -25.94 -15.54 -4.11
C PHE A 26 -27.36 -16.12 -4.27
N GLY A 27 -28.38 -15.40 -3.82
CA GLY A 27 -29.79 -15.73 -4.01
C GLY A 27 -30.36 -15.31 -5.37
N ASP A 28 -29.54 -14.78 -6.28
CA ASP A 28 -29.94 -14.29 -7.62
C ASP A 28 -31.02 -13.18 -7.57
N VAL A 29 -31.11 -12.46 -6.44
CA VAL A 29 -32.05 -11.37 -6.21
C VAL A 29 -31.50 -10.03 -6.71
N ILE A 30 -30.17 -9.87 -6.65
CA ILE A 30 -29.45 -8.69 -7.15
C ILE A 30 -28.37 -9.11 -8.13
N THR A 31 -28.13 -8.28 -9.14
CA THR A 31 -27.04 -8.47 -10.11
C THR A 31 -25.67 -8.05 -9.54
N GLU A 32 -24.61 -8.23 -10.31
CA GLU A 32 -23.23 -7.89 -9.94
C GLU A 32 -22.99 -6.39 -9.70
N ASN A 33 -23.77 -5.53 -10.37
CA ASN A 33 -23.51 -4.08 -10.35
C ASN A 33 -23.69 -3.45 -8.95
N PRO A 34 -24.79 -3.69 -8.20
CA PRO A 34 -24.91 -3.25 -6.80
C PRO A 34 -23.79 -3.76 -5.88
N PHE A 35 -23.33 -5.00 -6.11
CA PHE A 35 -22.26 -5.61 -5.30
C PHE A 35 -20.90 -4.94 -5.56
N ILE A 36 -20.60 -4.65 -6.83
CA ILE A 36 -19.39 -3.93 -7.25
C ILE A 36 -19.41 -2.48 -6.73
N ILE A 37 -20.55 -1.79 -6.80
CA ILE A 37 -20.70 -0.43 -6.25
C ILE A 37 -20.45 -0.42 -4.75
N TRP A 38 -20.97 -1.41 -4.01
CA TRP A 38 -20.72 -1.54 -2.58
C TRP A 38 -19.23 -1.74 -2.26
N ALA A 39 -18.53 -2.56 -3.04
CA ALA A 39 -17.08 -2.74 -2.90
C ALA A 39 -16.31 -1.43 -3.10
N TYR A 40 -16.68 -0.61 -4.10
CA TYR A 40 -16.07 0.70 -4.30
C TYR A 40 -16.35 1.67 -3.14
N ILE A 41 -17.55 1.64 -2.56
CA ILE A 41 -17.88 2.46 -1.38
C ILE A 41 -17.02 2.05 -0.19
N LEU A 42 -16.89 0.74 0.08
CA LEU A 42 -16.04 0.23 1.15
C LEU A 42 -14.57 0.61 0.95
N LEU A 43 -14.06 0.50 -0.28
CA LEU A 43 -12.70 0.89 -0.63
C LEU A 43 -12.49 2.39 -0.41
N GLY A 44 -13.43 3.22 -0.89
CA GLY A 44 -13.38 4.68 -0.71
C GLY A 44 -13.38 5.08 0.78
N LEU A 45 -14.25 4.44 1.58
CA LEU A 45 -14.28 4.65 3.04
C LEU A 45 -12.97 4.22 3.71
N ALA A 46 -12.43 3.05 3.34
CA ALA A 46 -11.18 2.55 3.91
C ALA A 46 -10.01 3.51 3.61
N VAL A 47 -9.91 4.00 2.38
CA VAL A 47 -8.90 4.99 1.99
C VAL A 47 -9.09 6.30 2.78
N ALA A 48 -10.31 6.83 2.83
CA ALA A 48 -10.60 8.06 3.54
C ALA A 48 -10.25 7.98 5.04
N ILE A 49 -10.70 6.91 5.71
CA ILE A 49 -10.42 6.67 7.13
C ILE A 49 -8.92 6.52 7.35
N THR A 50 -8.23 5.73 6.52
CA THR A 50 -6.78 5.51 6.65
C THR A 50 -6.00 6.81 6.52
N LEU A 51 -6.34 7.65 5.54
CA LEU A 51 -5.69 8.96 5.35
C LEU A 51 -5.95 9.88 6.55
N ILE A 52 -7.20 10.00 7.01
CA ILE A 52 -7.56 10.82 8.17
C ILE A 52 -6.81 10.35 9.42
N PHE A 53 -6.82 9.05 9.70
CA PHE A 53 -6.13 8.48 10.86
C PHE A 53 -4.62 8.67 10.76
N SER A 54 -4.03 8.46 9.59
CA SER A 54 -2.60 8.67 9.36
C SER A 54 -2.19 10.11 9.68
N VAL A 55 -2.91 11.09 9.12
CA VAL A 55 -2.67 12.51 9.36
C VAL A 55 -2.85 12.86 10.84
N VAL A 56 -3.97 12.47 11.45
CA VAL A 56 -4.25 12.75 12.87
C VAL A 56 -3.21 12.11 13.79
N ASN A 57 -2.75 10.90 13.49
CA ASN A 57 -1.78 10.18 14.31
C ASN A 57 -0.38 10.83 14.24
N ILE A 58 0.01 11.35 13.07
CA ILE A 58 1.22 12.15 12.91
C ILE A 58 1.16 13.39 13.81
N PHE A 59 0.05 14.14 13.83
CA PHE A 59 -0.05 15.38 14.61
C PHE A 59 -0.24 15.17 16.12
N LYS A 60 -0.79 14.02 16.55
CA LYS A 60 -1.03 13.75 17.99
C LYS A 60 0.22 13.49 18.81
N SER A 61 1.35 13.17 18.19
CA SER A 61 2.58 12.86 18.93
C SER A 61 3.82 13.36 18.18
N LYS A 62 4.50 14.34 18.78
CA LYS A 62 5.73 14.95 18.23
C LYS A 62 6.82 13.91 17.96
N GLU A 63 6.85 12.82 18.73
CA GLU A 63 7.80 11.72 18.53
C GLU A 63 7.45 10.86 17.32
N ASN A 64 6.19 10.43 17.17
CA ASN A 64 5.79 9.63 16.00
C ASN A 64 5.80 10.47 14.72
N ALA A 65 5.52 11.77 14.81
CA ALA A 65 5.68 12.69 13.69
C ALA A 65 7.11 12.68 13.16
N LYS A 66 8.12 12.76 14.06
CA LYS A 66 9.53 12.71 13.66
C LYS A 66 9.89 11.37 13.04
N LYS A 67 9.49 10.24 13.66
CA LYS A 67 9.78 8.89 13.12
C LYS A 67 9.14 8.69 11.75
N SER A 68 7.89 9.11 11.58
CA SER A 68 7.18 9.06 10.29
C SER A 68 7.81 9.98 9.25
N LEU A 69 8.28 11.16 9.65
CA LEU A 69 8.94 12.08 8.71
C LEU A 69 10.30 11.53 8.27
N ILE A 70 11.05 10.92 9.18
CA ILE A 70 12.33 10.24 8.87
C ILE A 70 12.09 9.05 7.95
N SER A 71 11.05 8.25 8.17
CA SER A 71 10.75 7.10 7.29
C SER A 71 10.34 7.56 5.89
N ILE A 72 9.51 8.60 5.77
CA ILE A 72 9.15 9.20 4.48
C ILE A 72 10.38 9.79 3.78
N LEU A 73 11.25 10.49 4.52
CA LEU A 73 12.48 11.05 3.98
C LEU A 73 13.40 9.94 3.43
N LEU A 74 13.62 8.87 4.21
CA LEU A 74 14.43 7.73 3.78
C LEU A 74 13.85 7.05 2.54
N ALA A 75 12.53 6.84 2.49
CA ALA A 75 11.85 6.29 1.32
C ALA A 75 12.00 7.21 0.10
N GLY A 76 11.90 8.53 0.28
CA GLY A 76 12.11 9.52 -0.78
C GLY A 76 13.54 9.52 -1.30
N VAL A 77 14.53 9.46 -0.41
CA VAL A 77 15.96 9.35 -0.80
C VAL A 77 16.20 8.06 -1.57
N LEU A 78 15.66 6.92 -1.11
CA LEU A 78 15.76 5.64 -1.81
C LEU A 78 15.11 5.69 -3.20
N LEU A 79 13.95 6.33 -3.32
CA LEU A 79 13.29 6.55 -4.62
C LEU A 79 14.17 7.38 -5.55
N LEU A 80 14.78 8.47 -5.06
CA LEU A 80 15.68 9.29 -5.86
C LEU A 80 16.90 8.50 -6.34
N ILE A 81 17.55 7.76 -5.43
CA ILE A 81 18.69 6.88 -5.78
C ILE A 81 18.25 5.88 -6.86
N SER A 82 17.10 5.22 -6.66
CA SER A 82 16.57 4.25 -7.61
C SER A 82 16.26 4.88 -8.98
N PHE A 83 15.77 6.12 -9.00
CA PHE A 83 15.47 6.87 -10.22
C PHE A 83 16.73 7.35 -10.96
N PHE A 84 17.81 7.64 -10.25
CA PHE A 84 19.12 7.94 -10.83
C PHE A 84 19.80 6.69 -11.38
N LEU A 85 19.63 5.52 -10.73
CA LEU A 85 20.12 4.24 -11.23
C LEU A 85 19.29 3.71 -12.41
N ALA A 86 18.00 4.05 -12.47
CA ALA A 86 17.12 3.63 -13.54
C ALA A 86 17.48 4.29 -14.88
N SER A 87 17.79 3.45 -15.87
CA SER A 87 17.98 3.85 -17.26
C SER A 87 16.64 3.98 -17.99
N SER A 88 16.55 4.90 -18.94
CA SER A 88 15.42 5.05 -19.86
C SER A 88 15.56 4.22 -21.15
N SER A 89 16.60 3.39 -21.25
CA SER A 89 16.78 2.45 -22.37
C SER A 89 15.61 1.48 -22.44
N ILE A 90 15.06 1.24 -23.63
CA ILE A 90 14.00 0.27 -23.84
C ILE A 90 14.63 -1.13 -23.80
N PRO A 91 14.27 -2.00 -22.84
CA PRO A 91 14.80 -3.34 -22.80
C PRO A 91 14.21 -4.18 -23.94
N HIS A 92 15.08 -4.76 -24.77
CA HIS A 92 14.67 -5.65 -25.85
C HIS A 92 14.58 -7.09 -25.34
N PHE A 93 13.38 -7.51 -24.93
CA PHE A 93 13.07 -8.88 -24.49
C PHE A 93 11.98 -9.49 -25.38
N PHE A 94 11.83 -10.81 -25.40
CA PHE A 94 10.85 -11.48 -26.27
C PHE A 94 9.42 -10.94 -26.04
N GLY A 95 8.78 -10.41 -27.09
CA GLY A 95 7.45 -9.80 -27.02
C GLY A 95 7.41 -8.30 -26.67
N TRP A 96 8.56 -7.62 -26.52
CA TRP A 96 8.62 -6.19 -26.17
C TRP A 96 7.83 -5.28 -27.12
N GLU A 97 7.75 -5.63 -28.41
CA GLU A 97 7.05 -4.86 -29.45
C GLU A 97 5.53 -4.76 -29.24
N THR A 98 4.95 -5.68 -28.46
CA THR A 98 3.51 -5.63 -28.10
C THR A 98 3.21 -4.65 -26.98
N PHE A 99 4.24 -4.20 -26.26
CA PHE A 99 4.12 -3.21 -25.20
C PHE A 99 4.57 -1.86 -25.77
N ASP A 100 3.73 -0.84 -25.68
CA ASP A 100 4.06 0.54 -26.07
C ASP A 100 5.03 1.17 -25.04
N ILE A 101 6.24 0.62 -24.95
CA ILE A 101 7.23 0.98 -23.94
C ILE A 101 7.89 2.28 -24.37
N THR A 102 7.40 3.38 -23.83
CA THR A 102 8.09 4.68 -23.93
C THR A 102 9.31 4.72 -23.00
N PRO A 103 10.33 5.56 -23.30
CA PRO A 103 11.49 5.75 -22.43
C PRO A 103 11.12 6.16 -20.99
N GLY A 104 10.00 6.88 -20.83
CA GLY A 104 9.46 7.26 -19.53
C GLY A 104 8.94 6.05 -18.75
N VAL A 105 8.11 5.22 -19.37
CA VAL A 105 7.59 3.99 -18.75
C VAL A 105 8.75 3.05 -18.38
N SER A 106 9.73 2.86 -19.28
CA SER A 106 10.91 2.04 -19.01
C SER A 106 11.67 2.51 -17.75
N ARG A 107 11.88 3.83 -17.63
CA ARG A 107 12.56 4.41 -16.47
C ARG A 107 11.77 4.26 -15.17
N PHE A 108 10.44 4.40 -15.21
CA PHE A 108 9.58 4.19 -14.04
C PHE A 108 9.61 2.73 -13.57
N VAL A 109 9.52 1.78 -14.52
CA VAL A 109 9.62 0.34 -14.22
C VAL A 109 11.00 0.03 -13.64
N GLY A 110 12.07 0.54 -14.26
CA GLY A 110 13.44 0.40 -13.76
C GLY A 110 13.61 0.98 -12.35
N THR A 111 13.01 2.14 -12.07
CA THR A 111 13.02 2.76 -10.74
C THR A 111 12.35 1.86 -9.71
N GLY A 112 11.18 1.30 -10.03
CA GLY A 112 10.47 0.36 -9.16
C GLY A 112 11.27 -0.91 -8.89
N LEU A 113 11.93 -1.46 -9.92
CA LEU A 113 12.81 -2.63 -9.79
C LEU A 113 14.01 -2.34 -8.88
N TYR A 114 14.75 -1.25 -9.13
CA TYR A 114 15.89 -0.87 -8.28
C TYR A 114 15.47 -0.63 -6.84
N MET A 115 14.34 0.07 -6.63
CA MET A 115 13.80 0.29 -5.29
C MET A 115 13.48 -1.03 -4.58
N THR A 116 12.85 -1.97 -5.29
CA THR A 116 12.52 -3.30 -4.76
C THR A 116 13.78 -4.11 -4.43
N TYR A 117 14.78 -4.09 -5.32
CA TYR A 117 16.04 -4.80 -5.09
C TYR A 117 16.83 -4.24 -3.91
N ILE A 118 16.91 -2.91 -3.78
CA ILE A 118 17.60 -2.26 -2.66
C ILE A 118 16.87 -2.57 -1.34
N CYS A 119 15.55 -2.37 -1.31
CA CYS A 119 14.75 -2.68 -0.12
C CYS A 119 14.81 -4.17 0.26
N GLY A 120 14.75 -5.06 -0.74
CA GLY A 120 14.87 -6.50 -0.54
C GLY A 120 16.22 -6.89 0.04
N ALA A 121 17.32 -6.35 -0.51
CA ALA A 121 18.65 -6.59 0.01
C ALA A 121 18.82 -6.09 1.46
N ILE A 122 18.34 -4.87 1.75
CA ILE A 122 18.36 -4.32 3.12
C ILE A 122 17.53 -5.19 4.07
N ALA A 123 16.37 -5.68 3.64
CA ALA A 123 15.53 -6.55 4.44
C ALA A 123 16.24 -7.87 4.79
N VAL A 124 16.84 -8.53 3.79
CA VAL A 124 17.60 -9.77 4.01
C VAL A 124 18.77 -9.54 4.98
N LEU A 125 19.56 -8.48 4.77
CA LEU A 125 20.67 -8.14 5.66
C LEU A 125 20.20 -7.84 7.09
N SER A 126 19.06 -7.16 7.23
CA SER A 126 18.46 -6.84 8.52
C SER A 126 18.00 -8.09 9.26
N ILE A 127 17.42 -9.06 8.55
CA ILE A 127 17.04 -10.36 9.12
C ILE A 127 18.28 -11.10 9.62
N ILE A 128 19.32 -11.23 8.78
CA ILE A 128 20.57 -11.92 9.16
C ILE A 128 21.20 -11.26 10.40
N TYR A 129 21.28 -9.93 10.42
CA TYR A 129 21.81 -9.20 11.58
C TYR A 129 20.96 -9.42 12.84
N SER A 130 19.62 -9.39 12.70
CA SER A 130 18.69 -9.65 13.80
C SER A 130 18.95 -11.02 14.42
N GLU A 131 19.03 -12.07 13.61
CA GLU A 131 19.31 -13.44 14.07
C GLU A 131 20.67 -13.56 14.77
N ILE A 132 21.73 -12.99 14.20
CA ILE A 132 23.08 -13.02 14.80
C ILE A 132 23.09 -12.27 16.14
N SER A 133 22.48 -11.09 16.19
CA SER A 133 22.44 -10.28 17.41
C SER A 133 21.59 -10.91 18.51
N ALA A 134 20.55 -11.65 18.15
CA ALA A 134 19.74 -12.43 19.06
C ALA A 134 20.49 -13.65 19.59
N ALA A 135 21.27 -14.34 18.74
CA ALA A 135 22.08 -15.49 19.15
C ALA A 135 23.31 -15.12 20.01
N LEU A 136 23.79 -13.86 19.91
CA LEU A 136 24.89 -13.36 20.73
C LEU A 136 24.46 -12.78 22.10
N ARG A 137 23.16 -12.56 22.30
CA ARG A 137 22.58 -12.07 23.56
C ARG A 137 22.10 -13.22 24.44
#